data_AF-A0A536UNH7-F1
#
_entry.id   AF-A0A536UNH7-F1
#
_cell.length_a   1.000
_cell.length_b   1.000
_cell.length_c   1.000
_cell.angle_alpha   90.00
_cell.angle_beta   90.00
_cell.angle_gamma   90.00
#
_symmetry.space_group_name_H-M   'P 1'
#
loop_
_entity.id
_entity.type
_entity.pdbx_description
1 polymer ?
#
loop_
_entity_poly.entity_id
_entity_poly.type
_entity_poly.pdbx_seq_one_letter_code
_entity_poly.pdbx_strand_id
1 'polypeptide(L)'
;MTTLRLLCVELRDHLQRTRRVIEEEIRSYPTPIPRCDAQFNFLYEHRARLSQQLEHVNRVLEANASVDSMVDVIAAFVACAHSGSNAEEQALRARLSEAIGKLDAQHGGTSRAADAPRR
;
A
#
# COMPACT_ATOMS: atom_id res chain seq x y z
N MET A 1 -15.99 14.66 0.33
CA MET A 1 -14.76 14.14 0.97
C MET A 1 -14.85 12.64 1.32
N THR A 2 -15.64 11.85 0.58
CA THR A 2 -15.95 10.45 0.93
C THR A 2 -15.16 9.43 0.10
N THR A 3 -14.80 9.77 -1.14
CA THR A 3 -14.16 8.83 -2.08
C THR A 3 -12.78 8.36 -1.62
N LEU A 4 -11.91 9.24 -1.13
CA LEU A 4 -10.58 8.85 -0.65
C LEU A 4 -10.63 7.94 0.57
N ARG A 5 -11.58 8.18 1.48
CA ARG A 5 -11.78 7.31 2.63
C ARG A 5 -12.23 5.93 2.21
N LEU A 6 -13.14 5.82 1.23
CA LEU A 6 -13.55 4.54 0.65
C LEU A 6 -12.36 3.80 0.01
N LEU A 7 -11.49 4.51 -0.70
CA LEU A 7 -10.26 3.93 -1.26
C LEU A 7 -9.29 3.44 -0.18
N CYS A 8 -9.14 4.18 0.93
CA CYS A 8 -8.33 3.74 2.07
C CYS A 8 -8.92 2.48 2.75
N VAL A 9 -10.26 2.40 2.83
CA VAL A 9 -10.95 1.20 3.34
C VAL A 9 -10.74 0.01 2.41
N GLU A 10 -10.89 0.19 1.10
CA GLU A 10 -10.64 -0.84 0.08
C GLU A 10 -9.18 -1.34 0.15
N LEU A 11 -8.23 -0.41 0.30
CA LEU A 11 -6.81 -0.73 0.50
C LEU A 11 -6.58 -1.54 1.78
N ARG A 12 -7.18 -1.13 2.91
CA ARG A 12 -7.06 -1.87 4.17
C ARG A 12 -7.59 -3.30 4.04
N ASP A 13 -8.77 -3.47 3.43
CA ASP A 13 -9.39 -4.78 3.29
C ASP A 13 -8.57 -5.69 2.36
N HIS A 14 -7.98 -5.12 1.29
CA HIS A 14 -7.00 -5.83 0.45
C HIS A 14 -5.77 -6.28 1.23
N LEU A 15 -5.12 -5.36 1.96
CA LEU A 15 -3.96 -5.67 2.80
C LEU A 15 -4.28 -6.77 3.83
N GLN A 16 -5.46 -6.72 4.44
CA GLN A 16 -5.93 -7.73 5.39
C GLN A 16 -6.10 -9.10 4.73
N ARG A 17 -6.71 -9.15 3.54
CA ARG A 17 -6.89 -10.40 2.79
C ARG A 17 -5.54 -10.97 2.38
N THR A 18 -4.66 -10.18 1.79
CA THR A 18 -3.32 -10.62 1.36
C THR A 18 -2.50 -11.13 2.54
N ARG A 19 -2.54 -10.45 3.69
CA ARG A 19 -1.87 -10.92 4.90
C ARG A 19 -2.39 -12.28 5.36
N ARG A 20 -3.71 -12.50 5.34
CA ARG A 20 -4.31 -13.80 5.72
C ARG A 20 -3.86 -14.93 4.79
N VAL A 21 -3.84 -14.67 3.48
CA VAL A 21 -3.35 -15.66 2.50
C VAL A 21 -1.91 -16.04 2.83
N ILE A 22 -1.03 -15.07 3.07
CA ILE A 22 0.38 -15.37 3.42
C ILE A 22 0.50 -16.10 4.76
N GLU A 23 -0.33 -15.75 5.75
CA GLU A 23 -0.35 -16.47 7.03
C GLU A 23 -0.81 -17.92 6.86
N GLU A 24 -1.77 -18.19 5.97
CA GLU A 24 -2.21 -19.54 5.61
C GLU A 24 -1.13 -20.31 4.84
N GLU A 25 -0.42 -19.66 3.92
CA GLU A 25 0.73 -20.24 3.20
C GLU A 25 1.88 -20.59 4.16
N ILE A 26 2.22 -19.68 5.09
CA ILE A 26 3.22 -19.93 6.15
C ILE A 26 2.78 -21.08 7.05
N ARG A 27 1.49 -21.17 7.40
CA ARG A 27 0.95 -22.23 8.29
C ARG A 27 0.86 -23.58 7.59
N SER A 28 0.56 -23.59 6.29
CA SER A 28 0.47 -24.79 5.46
C SER A 28 1.84 -25.25 4.96
N TYR A 29 2.88 -24.45 5.22
CA TYR A 29 4.24 -24.75 4.82
C TYR A 29 4.75 -25.99 5.57
N PRO A 30 5.11 -27.09 4.87
CA PRO A 30 5.62 -28.29 5.51
C PRO A 30 6.94 -27.98 6.25
N THR A 31 7.19 -28.70 7.35
CA THR A 31 8.29 -28.44 8.31
C THR A 31 9.62 -28.10 7.60
N PRO A 32 10.13 -26.86 7.75
CA PRO A 32 11.27 -26.38 6.99
C PRO A 32 12.57 -27.04 7.46
N ILE A 33 13.46 -27.40 6.53
CA ILE A 33 14.87 -27.62 6.84
C ILE A 33 15.44 -26.21 7.14
N PRO A 34 15.91 -25.95 8.37
CA PRO A 34 16.22 -24.58 8.80
C PRO A 34 17.27 -23.93 7.88
N ARG A 35 17.01 -22.67 7.50
CA ARG A 35 17.98 -21.68 6.98
C ARG A 35 18.18 -21.56 5.45
N CYS A 36 17.61 -22.44 4.62
CA CYS A 36 17.81 -22.36 3.15
C CYS A 36 16.55 -22.04 2.34
N ASP A 37 15.40 -21.84 3.01
CA ASP A 37 14.14 -21.61 2.34
C ASP A 37 13.94 -20.12 2.05
N ALA A 38 14.45 -19.69 0.89
CA ALA A 38 14.29 -18.33 0.39
C ALA A 38 12.81 -17.94 0.22
N GLN A 39 11.94 -18.91 -0.07
CA GLN A 39 10.50 -18.69 -0.20
C GLN A 39 9.88 -18.39 1.18
N PHE A 40 10.24 -19.12 2.22
CA PHE A 40 9.77 -18.87 3.58
C PHE A 40 10.24 -17.52 4.12
N ASN A 41 11.52 -17.17 3.92
CA ASN A 41 12.05 -15.87 4.33
C ASN A 41 11.32 -14.72 3.61
N PHE A 42 11.09 -14.87 2.31
CA PHE A 42 10.34 -13.92 1.51
C PHE A 42 8.89 -13.77 1.99
N LEU A 43 8.19 -14.87 2.29
CA LEU A 43 6.83 -14.84 2.84
C LEU A 43 6.80 -14.11 4.20
N TYR A 44 7.80 -14.33 5.05
CA TYR A 44 7.89 -13.68 6.36
C TYR A 44 8.16 -12.17 6.25
N GLU A 45 9.11 -11.77 5.40
CA GLU A 45 9.36 -10.35 5.10
C GLU A 45 8.15 -9.68 4.48
N HIS A 46 7.46 -10.37 3.57
CA HIS A 46 6.25 -9.86 2.94
C HIS A 46 5.12 -9.65 3.96
N ARG A 47 4.92 -10.60 4.88
CA ARG A 47 3.97 -10.46 6.01
C ARG A 47 4.32 -9.26 6.90
N ALA A 48 5.60 -9.07 7.23
CA ALA A 48 6.04 -7.95 8.07
C ALA A 48 5.75 -6.60 7.41
N ARG A 49 6.06 -6.46 6.11
CA ARG A 49 5.77 -5.25 5.33
C ARG A 49 4.27 -4.97 5.25
N LEU A 50 3.45 -5.97 4.93
CA LEU A 50 2.00 -5.82 4.87
C LEU A 50 1.41 -5.41 6.23
N SER A 51 1.95 -5.92 7.33
CA SER A 51 1.50 -5.56 8.68
C SER A 51 1.77 -4.08 8.98
N GLN A 52 2.97 -3.59 8.66
CA GLN A 52 3.32 -2.17 8.82
C GLN A 52 2.43 -1.25 7.96
N GLN A 53 2.20 -1.62 6.70
CA GLN A 53 1.33 -0.84 5.82
C GLN A 53 -0.11 -0.78 6.34
N LEU A 54 -0.63 -1.91 6.81
CA LEU A 54 -1.98 -2.02 7.37
C LEU A 54 -2.13 -1.20 8.65
N GLU A 55 -1.14 -1.22 9.54
CA GLU A 55 -1.11 -0.35 10.72
C GLU A 55 -1.12 1.13 10.34
N HIS A 56 -0.37 1.53 9.31
CA HIS A 56 -0.35 2.91 8.85
C HIS A 56 -1.72 3.34 8.28
N VAL A 57 -2.33 2.52 7.43
CA VAL A 57 -3.68 2.77 6.89
C VAL A 57 -4.71 2.87 8.01
N ASN A 58 -4.67 1.97 9.00
CA ASN A 58 -5.57 2.02 10.15
C ASN A 58 -5.43 3.31 10.94
N ARG A 59 -4.21 3.75 11.26
CA ARG A 59 -3.98 5.01 11.96
C ARG A 59 -4.59 6.20 11.23
N VAL A 60 -4.42 6.27 9.91
CA VAL A 60 -5.00 7.35 9.08
C VAL A 60 -6.54 7.31 9.08
N LEU A 61 -7.13 6.12 8.98
CA LEU A 61 -8.58 5.93 9.00
C LEU A 61 -9.21 6.22 10.37
N GLU A 62 -8.55 5.80 11.45
CA GLU A 62 -9.00 5.96 12.83
C GLU A 62 -8.85 7.41 13.32
N ALA A 63 -7.72 8.06 12.99
CA ALA A 63 -7.46 9.45 13.34
C ALA A 63 -8.31 10.44 12.56
N ASN A 64 -9.16 9.98 11.62
CA ASN A 64 -9.85 10.85 10.66
C ASN A 64 -8.88 11.85 10.03
N ALA A 65 -7.70 11.37 9.64
CA ALA A 65 -6.60 12.21 9.23
C ALA A 65 -6.95 13.04 7.99
N SER A 66 -6.12 14.03 7.69
CA SER A 66 -6.34 14.91 6.55
C SER A 66 -6.32 14.14 5.22
N VAL A 67 -6.88 14.78 4.19
CA VAL A 67 -6.82 14.30 2.80
C VAL A 67 -5.37 14.01 2.38
N ASP A 68 -4.45 14.88 2.79
CA ASP A 68 -3.01 14.77 2.51
C ASP A 68 -2.42 13.47 3.10
N SER A 69 -2.73 13.16 4.37
CA SER A 69 -2.30 11.90 4.99
C SER A 69 -2.89 10.65 4.31
N MET A 70 -4.13 10.73 3.81
CA MET A 70 -4.73 9.65 3.03
C MET A 70 -4.01 9.46 1.68
N VAL A 71 -3.66 10.56 1.01
CA VAL A 71 -2.91 10.52 -0.25
C VAL A 71 -1.52 9.95 -0.02
N ASP A 72 -0.81 10.36 1.02
CA ASP A 72 0.51 9.84 1.38
C ASP A 72 0.51 8.32 1.56
N VAL A 73 -0.46 7.79 2.31
CA VAL A 73 -0.56 6.34 2.55
C VAL A 73 -0.85 5.58 1.24
N ILE A 74 -1.76 6.10 0.41
CA ILE A 74 -2.06 5.47 -0.88
C ILE A 74 -0.84 5.56 -1.80
N ALA A 75 -0.15 6.69 -1.84
CA ALA A 75 1.04 6.90 -2.66
C ALA A 75 2.19 5.98 -2.23
N ALA A 76 2.42 5.83 -0.91
CA ALA A 76 3.40 4.91 -0.36
C ALA A 76 3.10 3.45 -0.73
N PHE A 77 1.83 3.05 -0.76
CA PHE A 77 1.43 1.71 -1.21
C PHE A 77 1.66 1.50 -2.72
N VAL A 78 1.32 2.49 -3.54
CA VAL A 78 1.55 2.47 -5.00
C VAL A 78 3.05 2.42 -5.31
N ALA A 79 3.86 3.20 -4.60
CA ALA A 79 5.31 3.27 -4.77
C ALA A 79 6.06 2.03 -4.24
N CYS A 80 5.47 1.28 -3.29
CA CYS A 80 6.05 0.02 -2.82
C CYS A 80 6.09 -1.01 -3.95
N ALA A 81 7.28 -1.55 -4.21
CA ALA A 81 7.50 -2.57 -5.23
C ALA A 81 6.64 -3.83 -4.97
N HIS A 82 5.87 -4.22 -5.98
CA HIS A 82 5.13 -5.47 -5.99
C HIS A 82 6.12 -6.64 -6.09
N SER A 83 5.96 -7.64 -5.23
CA SER A 83 6.85 -8.80 -5.23
C SER A 83 6.24 -10.04 -5.89
N GLY A 84 5.05 -9.92 -6.51
CA GLY A 84 4.31 -11.05 -7.10
C GLY A 84 3.75 -10.77 -8.50
N SER A 85 2.86 -11.64 -8.97
CA SER A 85 2.07 -11.47 -10.21
C SER A 85 0.57 -11.54 -9.86
N ASN A 86 0.12 -10.68 -8.94
CA ASN A 86 -1.28 -10.66 -8.51
C ASN A 86 -2.08 -9.61 -9.30
N ALA A 87 -2.89 -10.08 -10.25
CA ALA A 87 -3.69 -9.22 -11.12
C ALA A 87 -4.67 -8.33 -10.35
N GLU A 88 -5.22 -8.81 -9.23
CA GLU A 88 -6.12 -8.03 -8.38
C GLU A 88 -5.39 -6.84 -7.73
N GLU A 89 -4.19 -7.07 -7.22
CA GLU A 89 -3.36 -6.02 -6.62
C GLU A 89 -2.89 -5.00 -7.66
N GLN A 90 -2.55 -5.46 -8.87
CA GLN A 90 -2.19 -4.57 -9.98
C GLN A 90 -3.37 -3.68 -10.38
N ALA A 91 -4.58 -4.23 -10.49
CA ALA A 91 -5.78 -3.46 -10.78
C ALA A 91 -6.11 -2.45 -9.66
N LEU A 92 -5.96 -2.85 -8.40
CA LEU A 92 -6.14 -1.96 -7.26
C LEU A 92 -5.10 -0.83 -7.27
N ARG A 93 -3.82 -1.13 -7.47
CA ARG A 93 -2.75 -0.11 -7.59
C ARG A 93 -3.02 0.86 -8.74
N ALA A 94 -3.44 0.36 -9.90
CA ALA A 94 -3.77 1.21 -11.04
C ALA A 94 -4.90 2.20 -10.70
N ARG A 95 -5.97 1.71 -10.06
CA ARG A 95 -7.10 2.54 -9.62
C ARG A 95 -6.67 3.58 -8.57
N LEU A 96 -5.85 3.19 -7.60
CA LEU A 96 -5.33 4.08 -6.56
C LEU A 96 -4.40 5.16 -7.13
N SER A 97 -3.50 4.78 -8.04
CA SER A 97 -2.60 5.70 -8.73
C SER A 97 -3.37 6.73 -9.58
N GLU A 98 -4.37 6.26 -10.34
CA GLU A 98 -5.22 7.15 -11.13
C GLU A 98 -6.01 8.13 -10.24
N ALA A 99 -6.52 7.66 -9.10
CA ALA A 99 -7.25 8.51 -8.15
C ALA A 99 -6.35 9.61 -7.55
N ILE A 100 -5.10 9.30 -7.20
CA ILE A 100 -4.14 10.30 -6.72
C ILE A 100 -3.78 11.28 -7.85
N GLY A 101 -3.51 10.80 -9.06
CA GLY A 101 -3.17 11.65 -10.20
C GLY A 101 -4.30 12.62 -10.56
N LYS A 102 -5.55 12.18 -10.49
CA LYS A 102 -6.74 13.05 -10.63
C LYS A 102 -6.81 14.11 -9.53
N LEU A 103 -6.39 13.79 -8.31
CA LEU A 103 -6.40 14.72 -7.19
C LEU A 103 -5.29 15.77 -7.29
N ASP A 104 -4.11 15.35 -7.75
CA ASP A 104 -2.97 16.24 -8.04
C ASP A 104 -3.31 17.19 -9.19
N ALA A 105 -3.94 16.70 -10.27
CA ALA A 105 -4.43 17.53 -11.37
C ALA A 105 -5.51 18.56 -10.94
N GLN A 106 -6.30 18.23 -9.92
CA GLN A 106 -7.30 19.14 -9.35
C GLN A 106 -6.69 20.20 -8.42
N HIS A 107 -5.57 19.90 -7.75
CA HIS A 107 -4.83 20.85 -6.90
C HIS A 107 -3.70 21.58 -7.64
N GLY A 108 -3.30 21.12 -8.83
CA GLY A 108 -2.27 21.69 -9.70
C GLY A 108 -2.62 23.05 -10.31
N GLY A 109 -3.77 23.63 -9.95
CA GLY A 109 -4.15 25.01 -10.28
C GLY A 109 -3.52 26.08 -9.35
N THR A 110 -2.87 25.69 -8.26
CA THR A 110 -2.18 26.65 -7.36
C THR A 110 -0.74 26.25 -7.09
N SER A 111 0.14 26.73 -7.96
CA SER A 111 1.55 27.04 -7.74
C SER A 111 2.45 25.96 -7.10
N ARG A 112 3.09 25.16 -7.97
CA ARG A 112 4.45 24.65 -7.74
C ARG A 112 5.41 25.36 -8.71
N ALA A 113 5.44 26.68 -8.63
CA ALA A 113 6.50 27.52 -9.19
C ALA A 113 7.40 28.00 -8.03
N ALA A 114 8.71 27.97 -8.25
CA ALA A 114 9.82 28.06 -7.28
C ALA A 114 10.03 26.72 -6.55
N ASP A 115 11.11 25.98 -6.79
CA ASP A 115 12.49 26.43 -6.68
C ASP A 115 13.39 25.62 -7.64
N ALA A 116 14.11 26.32 -8.51
CA ALA A 116 15.19 25.76 -9.31
C ALA A 116 16.50 26.37 -8.82
N PRO A 117 17.47 25.59 -8.30
CA PRO A 117 18.78 26.15 -8.07
C PRO A 117 19.54 26.17 -9.40
N ARG A 118 19.61 27.36 -10.01
CA ARG A 118 20.78 27.72 -10.81
C ARG A 118 21.94 27.96 -9.86
N ARG A 119 22.97 27.11 -9.91
CA ARG A 119 24.38 27.53 -10.01
C ARG A 119 25.29 26.33 -10.18
#